data_AF-A0A7S1TKD5-F1
#
_entry.id   AF-A0A7S1TKD5-F1
#
_cell.length_a   1.000
_cell.length_b   1.000
_cell.length_c   1.000
_cell.angle_alpha   90.00
_cell.angle_beta   90.00
_cell.angle_gamma   90.00
#
_symmetry.space_group_name_H-M   'P 1'
#
loop_
_entity.id
_entity.type
_entity.pdbx_description
1 polymer ?
#
loop_
_entity_poly.entity_id
_entity_poly.type
_entity_poly.pdbx_seq_one_letter_code
_entity_poly.pdbx_strand_id
1 'polypeptide(L)'
;FESAQFTARIVQEDALLEIAQGEWEEQERSQCITPEVAKAQHANPYDFKAPGGESVRDVEHRIATFVSALLKELEHENDMRPVLIFTHGFVIKCFLLHVMSSDPRMAYKTIISNTGISQFGYKPEEGWFLLSVNDDAHLITK
;
A
#
# COMPACT_ATOMS: atom_id res chain seq x y z
N PHE A 1 26.89 7.49 18.44
CA PHE A 1 25.47 7.36 18.06
C PHE A 1 24.96 6.10 18.72
N GLU A 2 24.29 6.23 19.87
CA GLU A 2 23.53 5.10 20.42
C GLU A 2 22.41 4.80 19.44
N SER A 3 22.46 3.62 18.82
CA SER A 3 21.34 3.12 18.03
C SER A 3 20.15 3.02 18.98
N ALA A 4 19.10 3.81 18.75
CA ALA A 4 17.83 3.58 19.40
C ALA A 4 17.44 2.12 19.14
N GLN A 5 17.45 1.28 20.18
CA GLN A 5 17.02 -0.10 20.04
C GLN A 5 15.51 -0.10 19.87
N PHE A 6 15.06 -0.45 18.67
CA PHE A 6 13.65 -0.71 18.41
C PHE A 6 13.26 -1.98 19.18
N THR A 7 12.49 -1.82 20.25
CA THR A 7 12.07 -2.92 21.15
C THR A 7 10.72 -3.53 20.77
N ALA A 8 10.11 -3.08 19.67
CA ALA A 8 8.81 -3.58 19.26
C ALA A 8 8.92 -4.95 18.59
N ARG A 9 7.89 -5.79 18.81
CA ARG A 9 7.72 -7.06 18.10
C ARG A 9 7.55 -6.79 16.60
N ILE A 10 8.41 -7.37 15.79
CA ILE A 10 8.27 -7.39 14.33
C ILE A 10 7.49 -8.63 13.94
N VAL A 11 6.47 -8.46 13.12
CA VAL A 11 5.67 -9.54 12.52
C VAL A 11 5.81 -9.42 11.01
N GLN A 12 6.08 -10.54 10.35
CA GLN A 12 6.12 -10.62 8.89
C GLN A 12 4.76 -11.07 8.38
N GLU A 13 4.34 -10.52 7.25
CA GLU A 13 3.04 -10.78 6.65
C GLU A 13 3.13 -10.67 5.12
N ASP A 14 2.63 -11.69 4.42
CA ASP A 14 2.67 -11.75 2.96
C ASP A 14 1.68 -10.75 2.34
N ALA A 15 0.60 -10.42 3.05
CA ALA A 15 -0.34 -9.37 2.64
C ALA A 15 0.31 -7.98 2.54
N LEU A 16 1.55 -7.79 3.00
CA LEU A 16 2.32 -6.56 2.89
C LEU A 16 3.33 -6.55 1.71
N LEU A 17 3.48 -7.64 0.97
CA LEU A 17 4.39 -7.72 -0.18
C LEU A 17 3.96 -6.77 -1.30
N GLU A 18 4.89 -6.36 -2.16
CA GLU A 18 4.58 -5.52 -3.32
C GLU A 18 3.62 -6.25 -4.28
N ILE A 19 2.94 -5.48 -5.15
CA ILE A 19 2.15 -6.04 -6.24
C ILE A 19 2.97 -7.06 -7.03
N ALA A 20 2.48 -8.29 -7.13
CA ALA A 20 3.12 -9.31 -7.95
C ALA A 20 3.05 -8.90 -9.42
N GLN A 21 4.20 -8.88 -10.10
CA GLN A 21 4.27 -8.53 -11.53
C GLN A 21 4.42 -9.78 -12.41
N GLY A 22 4.52 -10.97 -11.81
CA GLY A 22 4.55 -12.23 -12.53
C GLY A 22 5.69 -12.26 -13.55
N GLU A 23 5.38 -12.52 -14.81
CA GLU A 23 6.38 -12.60 -15.89
C GLU A 23 7.13 -11.27 -16.14
N TRP A 24 6.66 -10.14 -15.61
CA TRP A 24 7.34 -8.85 -15.71
C TRP A 24 8.37 -8.62 -14.59
N GLU A 25 8.45 -9.49 -13.60
CA GLU A 25 9.45 -9.37 -12.54
C GLU A 25 10.87 -9.51 -13.12
N GLU A 26 11.78 -8.69 -12.60
CA GLU A 26 13.18 -8.58 -13.07
C GLU A 26 13.35 -8.15 -14.54
N GLN A 27 12.25 -7.79 -15.23
CA GLN A 27 12.30 -7.28 -16.59
C GLN A 27 12.43 -5.76 -16.63
N GLU A 28 12.93 -5.26 -17.76
CA GLU A 28 12.95 -3.82 -17.99
C GLU A 28 11.52 -3.30 -18.20
N ARG A 29 11.14 -2.25 -17.46
CA ARG A 29 9.80 -1.66 -17.54
C ARG A 29 9.40 -1.24 -18.96
N SER A 30 10.35 -0.75 -19.76
CA SER A 30 10.11 -0.31 -21.14
C SER A 30 9.72 -1.46 -22.07
N GLN A 31 10.15 -2.69 -21.76
CA GLN A 31 9.82 -3.91 -22.51
C GLN A 31 8.45 -4.47 -22.09
N CYS A 32 8.07 -4.27 -20.82
CA CYS A 32 6.78 -4.73 -20.28
C CYS A 32 5.62 -3.79 -20.62
N ILE A 33 5.83 -2.48 -20.50
CA ILE A 33 4.79 -1.46 -20.69
C ILE A 33 4.93 -0.83 -22.08
N THR A 34 4.48 -1.56 -23.11
CA THR A 34 4.32 -1.02 -24.47
C THR A 34 3.15 -0.02 -24.52
N PRO A 35 3.03 0.80 -25.59
CA PRO A 35 1.87 1.69 -25.76
C PRO A 35 0.52 0.96 -25.72
N GLU A 36 0.45 -0.26 -26.27
CA GLU A 36 -0.75 -1.09 -26.27
C GLU A 36 -1.09 -1.56 -24.85
N VAL A 37 -0.07 -2.01 -24.10
CA VAL A 37 -0.20 -2.41 -22.69
C VAL A 37 -0.65 -1.23 -21.84
N ALA A 38 -0.01 -0.07 -21.99
CA ALA A 38 -0.39 1.15 -21.28
C ALA A 38 -1.84 1.57 -21.59
N LYS A 39 -2.28 1.43 -22.84
CA LYS A 39 -3.67 1.69 -23.25
C LYS A 39 -4.64 0.71 -22.60
N ALA A 40 -4.30 -0.58 -22.54
CA ALA A 40 -5.10 -1.60 -21.88
C ALA A 40 -5.21 -1.34 -20.37
N GLN A 41 -4.09 -1.02 -19.73
CA GLN A 41 -4.04 -0.62 -18.31
C GLN A 41 -4.87 0.64 -18.05
N HIS A 42 -4.81 1.64 -18.92
CA HIS A 42 -5.63 2.85 -18.78
C HIS A 42 -7.14 2.58 -18.96
N ALA A 43 -7.51 1.66 -19.85
CA ALA A 43 -8.89 1.28 -20.11
C ALA A 43 -9.49 0.40 -18.99
N ASN A 44 -8.65 -0.39 -18.32
CA ASN A 44 -9.07 -1.28 -17.24
C ASN A 44 -8.17 -1.18 -15.99
N PRO A 45 -8.06 0.00 -15.36
CA PRO A 45 -7.03 0.28 -14.36
C PRO A 45 -7.17 -0.54 -13.07
N TYR A 46 -8.38 -1.04 -12.78
CA TYR A 46 -8.64 -1.78 -11.55
C TYR A 46 -8.33 -3.27 -11.66
N ASP A 47 -8.64 -3.86 -12.83
CA ASP A 47 -8.57 -5.29 -13.08
C ASP A 47 -7.43 -5.69 -14.03
N PHE A 48 -6.69 -4.72 -14.59
CA PHE A 48 -5.49 -5.00 -15.37
C PHE A 48 -4.45 -5.73 -14.51
N LYS A 49 -3.85 -6.78 -15.08
CA LYS A 49 -2.79 -7.58 -14.46
C LYS A 49 -1.63 -7.72 -15.42
N ALA A 50 -0.42 -7.72 -14.87
CA ALA A 50 0.71 -8.31 -15.58
C ALA A 50 0.45 -9.81 -15.80
N PRO A 51 1.01 -10.45 -16.83
CA PRO A 51 0.90 -11.90 -17.00
C PRO A 51 1.39 -12.65 -15.75
N GLY A 52 0.50 -13.44 -15.15
CA GLY A 52 0.79 -14.14 -13.88
C GLY A 52 0.87 -13.25 -12.63
N GLY A 53 0.55 -11.96 -12.73
CA GLY A 53 0.62 -11.00 -11.63
C GLY A 53 -0.73 -10.68 -10.97
N GLU A 54 -0.71 -9.64 -10.13
CA GLU A 54 -1.86 -9.09 -9.41
C GLU A 54 -2.43 -7.85 -10.13
N SER A 55 -3.70 -7.52 -9.85
CA SER A 55 -4.30 -6.22 -10.19
C SER A 55 -4.32 -5.27 -8.99
N VAL A 56 -4.66 -4.00 -9.24
CA VAL A 56 -4.98 -3.03 -8.17
C VAL A 56 -6.05 -3.59 -7.23
N ARG A 57 -7.09 -4.26 -7.78
CA ARG A 57 -8.15 -4.89 -6.98
C ARG A 57 -7.61 -5.97 -6.05
N ASP A 58 -6.75 -6.84 -6.55
CA ASP A 58 -6.20 -7.94 -5.74
C ASP A 58 -5.40 -7.37 -4.56
N VAL A 59 -4.51 -6.40 -4.83
CA VAL A 59 -3.67 -5.76 -3.82
C VAL A 59 -4.51 -5.00 -2.80
N GLU A 60 -5.48 -4.20 -3.26
CA GLU A 60 -6.42 -3.48 -2.40
C GLU A 60 -7.17 -4.43 -1.48
N HIS A 61 -7.68 -5.54 -2.03
CA HIS A 61 -8.44 -6.51 -1.26
C HIS A 61 -7.59 -7.18 -0.18
N ARG A 62 -6.37 -7.64 -0.49
CA ARG A 62 -5.52 -8.30 0.51
C ARG A 62 -5.08 -7.36 1.61
N ILE A 63 -4.67 -6.13 1.28
CA ILE A 63 -4.21 -5.18 2.31
C ILE A 63 -5.37 -4.72 3.20
N ALA A 64 -6.55 -4.45 2.62
CA ALA A 64 -7.73 -4.08 3.40
C ALA A 64 -8.20 -5.23 4.31
N THR A 65 -8.17 -6.46 3.81
CA THR A 65 -8.54 -7.66 4.59
C THR A 65 -7.58 -7.86 5.76
N PHE A 66 -6.26 -7.78 5.52
CA PHE A 66 -5.25 -7.87 6.56
C PHE A 66 -5.42 -6.78 7.63
N VAL A 67 -5.51 -5.52 7.22
CA VAL A 67 -5.65 -4.40 8.18
C VAL A 67 -6.95 -4.51 8.97
N SER A 68 -8.06 -4.93 8.35
CA SER A 68 -9.33 -5.15 9.06
C SER A 68 -9.23 -6.26 10.10
N ALA A 69 -8.54 -7.36 9.78
CA ALA A 69 -8.31 -8.45 10.74
C ALA A 69 -7.44 -7.98 11.92
N LEU A 70 -6.34 -7.28 11.62
CA LEU A 70 -5.45 -6.72 12.64
C LEU A 70 -6.18 -5.76 13.59
N LEU A 71 -7.01 -4.86 13.05
CA LEU A 71 -7.76 -3.92 13.89
C LEU A 71 -8.76 -4.64 14.81
N LYS A 72 -9.41 -5.70 14.34
CA LYS A 72 -10.33 -6.51 15.16
C LYS A 72 -9.60 -7.23 16.29
N GLU A 73 -8.39 -7.75 16.03
CA GLU A 73 -7.57 -8.37 17.06
C GLU A 73 -7.18 -7.35 18.14
N LEU A 74 -6.70 -6.17 17.74
CA LEU A 74 -6.33 -5.09 18.66
C LEU A 74 -7.51 -4.58 19.48
N GLU A 75 -8.70 -4.43 18.85
CA GLU A 75 -9.92 -4.05 19.55
C GLU A 75 -10.33 -5.10 20.60
N HIS A 76 -10.24 -6.39 20.25
CA HIS A 76 -10.52 -7.48 21.19
C HIS A 76 -9.54 -7.50 22.38
N GLU A 77 -8.28 -7.13 22.15
CA GLU A 77 -7.26 -7.00 23.20
C GLU A 77 -7.35 -5.67 23.98
N ASN A 78 -8.27 -4.76 23.59
CA ASN A 78 -8.37 -3.39 24.09
C ASN A 78 -7.02 -2.63 23.99
N ASP A 79 -6.26 -2.89 22.92
CA ASP A 79 -4.97 -2.27 22.62
C ASP A 79 -5.11 -1.20 21.54
N MET A 80 -5.30 0.04 21.95
CA MET A 80 -5.52 1.19 21.05
C MET A 80 -4.21 1.87 20.60
N ARG A 81 -3.08 1.15 20.62
CA ARG A 81 -1.79 1.73 20.22
C ARG A 81 -1.67 1.93 18.70
N PRO A 82 -0.86 2.90 18.25
CA PRO A 82 -0.52 3.02 16.84
C PRO A 82 0.20 1.77 16.31
N VAL A 83 -0.17 1.33 15.12
CA VAL A 83 0.51 0.27 14.38
C VAL A 83 1.41 0.90 13.33
N LEU A 84 2.66 0.45 13.26
CA LEU A 84 3.57 0.80 12.17
C LEU A 84 3.63 -0.35 11.17
N ILE A 85 3.30 -0.06 9.90
CA ILE A 85 3.32 -1.02 8.80
C ILE A 85 4.41 -0.60 7.82
N PHE A 86 5.37 -1.49 7.57
CA PHE A 86 6.38 -1.32 6.54
C PHE A 86 5.97 -2.15 5.32
N THR A 87 5.85 -1.50 4.17
CA THR A 87 5.40 -2.13 2.93
C THR A 87 5.93 -1.33 1.74
N HIS A 88 5.33 -1.51 0.57
CA HIS A 88 5.79 -0.97 -0.69
C HIS A 88 4.88 0.14 -1.22
N GLY A 89 5.41 0.88 -2.18
CA GLY A 89 4.74 2.06 -2.72
C GLY A 89 3.39 1.75 -3.34
N PHE A 90 3.24 0.64 -4.07
CA PHE A 90 1.97 0.32 -4.72
C PHE A 90 0.91 -0.17 -3.73
N VAL A 91 1.31 -0.95 -2.72
CA VAL A 91 0.42 -1.38 -1.62
C VAL A 91 -0.16 -0.19 -0.86
N ILE A 92 0.67 0.81 -0.49
CA ILE A 92 0.21 2.03 0.18
C ILE A 92 -0.82 2.77 -0.68
N LYS A 93 -0.60 2.85 -1.99
CA LYS A 93 -1.56 3.47 -2.92
C LYS A 93 -2.87 2.70 -2.98
N CYS A 94 -2.84 1.38 -3.03
CA CYS A 94 -4.04 0.55 -3.02
C CYS A 94 -4.83 0.71 -1.70
N PHE A 95 -4.12 0.73 -0.56
CA PHE A 95 -4.78 0.99 0.72
C PHE A 95 -5.37 2.40 0.81
N LEU A 96 -4.70 3.42 0.25
CA LEU A 96 -5.24 4.77 0.13
C LEU A 96 -6.51 4.80 -0.72
N LEU A 97 -6.57 4.03 -1.82
CA LEU A 97 -7.79 3.90 -2.63
C LEU A 97 -8.94 3.33 -1.81
N HIS A 98 -8.68 2.26 -1.05
CA HIS A 98 -9.67 1.62 -0.17
C HIS A 98 -10.24 2.62 0.84
N VAL A 99 -9.36 3.29 1.59
CA VAL A 99 -9.74 4.26 2.63
C VAL A 99 -10.55 5.42 2.04
N MET A 100 -10.15 5.92 0.87
CA MET A 100 -10.77 7.09 0.24
C MET A 100 -11.90 6.75 -0.73
N SER A 101 -12.26 5.47 -0.89
CA SER A 101 -13.21 4.99 -1.92
C SER A 101 -12.96 5.62 -3.30
N SER A 102 -11.68 5.72 -3.68
CA SER A 102 -11.25 6.51 -4.83
C SER A 102 -11.24 5.72 -6.13
N ASP A 103 -11.24 6.46 -7.24
CA ASP A 103 -11.08 5.87 -8.56
C ASP A 103 -9.72 5.13 -8.69
N PRO A 104 -9.69 3.87 -9.18
CA PRO A 104 -8.47 3.07 -9.29
C PRO A 104 -7.33 3.73 -10.08
N ARG A 105 -7.63 4.66 -11.00
CA ARG A 105 -6.63 5.42 -11.75
C ARG A 105 -5.76 6.28 -10.83
N MET A 106 -6.24 6.62 -9.63
CA MET A 106 -5.48 7.41 -8.67
C MET A 106 -4.25 6.67 -8.13
N ALA A 107 -4.21 5.33 -8.16
CA ALA A 107 -2.99 4.58 -7.81
C ALA A 107 -1.79 4.93 -8.72
N TYR A 108 -2.05 5.38 -9.95
CA TYR A 108 -0.99 5.80 -10.88
C TYR A 108 -0.73 7.30 -10.85
N LYS A 109 -1.46 8.07 -10.03
CA LYS A 109 -1.32 9.52 -9.88
C LYS A 109 -0.80 9.94 -8.50
N THR A 110 -0.77 9.02 -7.54
CA THR A 110 -0.18 9.26 -6.22
C THR A 110 1.30 8.89 -6.21
N ILE A 111 2.12 9.78 -5.65
CA ILE A 111 3.56 9.55 -5.42
C ILE A 111 3.74 9.09 -3.98
N ILE A 112 4.52 8.03 -3.79
CA ILE A 112 4.99 7.55 -2.49
C ILE A 112 6.52 7.49 -2.59
N SER A 113 7.18 8.32 -1.79
CA SER A 113 8.63 8.40 -1.65
C SER A 113 9.12 7.20 -0.87
N ASN A 114 10.34 6.73 -1.17
CA ASN A 114 10.99 5.74 -0.30
C ASN A 114 11.08 6.30 1.11
N THR A 115 10.73 5.49 2.11
CA THR A 115 10.66 5.89 3.53
C THR A 115 9.69 7.06 3.83
N GLY A 116 8.85 7.47 2.89
CA GLY A 116 7.77 8.43 3.14
C GLY A 116 6.70 7.83 4.06
N ILE A 117 6.13 8.66 4.92
CA ILE A 117 5.16 8.23 5.94
C ILE A 117 3.75 8.64 5.50
N SER A 118 2.81 7.70 5.47
CA SER A 118 1.39 7.97 5.29
C SER A 118 0.64 7.55 6.53
N GLN A 119 -0.25 8.42 7.04
CA GLN A 119 -0.96 8.20 8.29
C GLN A 119 -2.46 8.10 8.03
N PHE A 120 -3.05 7.02 8.52
CA PHE A 120 -4.48 6.73 8.46
C PHE A 120 -4.97 6.56 9.88
N GLY A 121 -6.05 7.24 10.23
CA GLY A 121 -6.75 6.99 11.48
C GLY A 121 -7.99 6.16 11.25
N TYR A 122 -8.36 5.39 12.27
CA TYR A 122 -9.54 4.54 12.27
C TYR A 122 -10.28 4.69 13.59
N LYS A 123 -11.60 4.81 13.53
CA LYS A 123 -12.50 4.71 14.67
C LYS A 123 -13.58 3.69 14.33
N PRO A 124 -13.87 2.69 15.18
CA PRO A 124 -14.86 1.65 14.87
C PRO A 124 -16.21 2.19 14.38
N GLU A 125 -16.69 3.27 15.01
CA GLU A 125 -17.99 3.88 14.71
C GLU A 125 -17.98 4.85 13.51
N GLU A 126 -16.83 5.45 13.18
CA GLU A 126 -16.73 6.49 12.13
C GLU A 126 -15.99 6.00 10.87
N GLY A 127 -15.32 4.84 10.95
CA GLY A 127 -14.48 4.31 9.89
C GLY A 127 -13.12 5.02 9.79
N TRP A 128 -12.61 5.06 8.55
CA TRP A 128 -11.29 5.59 8.25
C TRP A 128 -11.28 7.10 8.02
N PHE A 129 -10.17 7.73 8.38
CA PHE A 129 -9.85 9.11 8.03
C PHE A 129 -8.37 9.25 7.66
N LEU A 130 -8.10 10.11 6.68
CA LEU A 130 -6.76 10.35 6.18
C LEU A 130 -6.11 11.51 6.95
N LEU A 131 -4.96 11.25 7.57
CA LEU A 131 -4.22 12.26 8.35
C LEU A 131 -3.11 12.90 7.53
N SER A 132 -2.31 12.10 6.84
CA SER A 132 -1.25 12.57 5.95
C SER A 132 -0.92 11.52 4.88
N VAL A 133 -0.39 11.98 3.75
CA VAL A 133 0.10 11.12 2.66
C VAL A 133 1.50 11.55 2.30
N ASN A 134 2.40 10.57 2.24
CA ASN A 134 3.77 10.74 1.75
C ASN A 134 4.56 11.88 2.41
N ASP A 135 4.51 11.98 3.74
CA ASP A 135 5.39 12.88 4.48
C ASP A 135 6.82 12.35 4.47
N ASP A 136 7.67 13.04 3.73
CA ASP A 136 9.10 12.78 3.60
C ASP A 136 9.97 13.93 4.14
N ALA A 137 9.39 14.83 4.95
CA ALA A 137 10.11 16.00 5.47
C ALA A 137 11.31 15.64 6.36
N HIS A 138 11.35 14.43 6.90
CA HIS A 138 12.46 13.91 7.70
C HIS A 138 13.67 13.48 6.83
N LEU A 139 13.51 13.39 5.51
CA LEU A 139 14.60 13.08 4.59
C LEU A 139 15.37 14.37 4.27
N ILE A 140 16.68 14.32 4.55
CA ILE A 140 17.58 15.48 4.46
C ILE A 140 17.85 15.90 3.01
N THR A 141 17.58 15.02 2.04
CA THR A 141 17.86 15.23 0.62
C THR A 141 16.59 15.02 -0.21
N LYS A 142 16.17 16.07 -0.92
CA LYS A 142 15.18 16.00 -2.01
C LYS A 142 15.89 16.16 -3.34
#